data_AF-A0A3M1F8Z2-F1
#
_entry.id   AF-A0A3M1F8Z2-F1
#
_cell.length_a   1.000
_cell.length_b   1.000
_cell.length_c   1.000
_cell.angle_alpha   90.00
_cell.angle_beta   90.00
_cell.angle_gamma   90.00
#
_symmetry.space_group_name_H-M   'P 1'
#
loop_
_entity.id
_entity.type
_entity.pdbx_description
1 polymer ?
#
loop_
_entity_poly.entity_id
_entity_poly.type
_entity_poly.pdbx_seq_one_letter_code
_entity_poly.pdbx_strand_id
1 'polypeptide(L)'
;MLSALATAIHAQALQEGVLPTQQAARTNQASRFTATNTFTNTVVPILLEEITEKNNPHPPPRPTAPRPYTYTTFLYNLQTNKSTYLKGLADEPGIDPAERYYVAGKILNSPTLLCKAARQYEQRTPQTPLENAFIQETLAELNCDNQRNTHLLRAAASWQQLGVQWRADIIKALANNTPPNLTFKPATINPDTTALAQQLAGATSILIGDDSILVTKNDRIMSQADRTVRDWLSYRVYNPFNTSRWAEPLTTFSERLVYNTTDLRPDIGWHEGARIKEIIHLSDATFIPALTALAARKNGTWYASDEKGRFSFPIPEDKLTYPTVRFLTQDLAVIVDTHGINMLVSEAFRNNASLVYADCDHPGKIAAANYLEKAGIRVACTVDRFTYLLLGHKTKIIGNPPITATPAGALLGSRPLTLHQNETIIVMNATTFYYDTPTKYFTTLEKSFPLKTQYVTITAPGQTSKLVLAAKKYNASSIAGRIFHQSDYAPLVAWLDENPRHKLILFHTYPYPYGKLLADSYPRQTTFDDPTPEPASPDTKRH
;
A
#
# COMPACT_ATOMS: atom_id res chain seq x y z
N MET A 1 41.73 -6.32 -30.16
CA MET A 1 40.84 -7.32 -30.78
C MET A 1 39.39 -7.21 -30.30
N LEU A 2 39.09 -7.14 -29.00
CA LEU A 2 37.71 -7.00 -28.50
C LEU A 2 36.99 -5.70 -28.92
N SER A 3 37.72 -4.58 -29.04
CA SER A 3 37.15 -3.30 -29.53
C SER A 3 36.76 -3.35 -31.01
N ALA A 4 37.52 -4.07 -31.85
CA ALA A 4 37.21 -4.21 -33.28
C ALA A 4 36.00 -5.11 -33.53
N LEU A 5 35.79 -6.11 -32.67
CA LEU A 5 34.63 -7.01 -32.75
C LEU A 5 33.32 -6.28 -32.36
N ALA A 6 33.37 -5.38 -31.37
CA ALA A 6 32.22 -4.56 -30.98
C ALA A 6 31.79 -3.58 -32.09
N THR A 7 32.76 -2.99 -32.81
CA THR A 7 32.46 -2.08 -33.93
C THR A 7 31.89 -2.82 -35.13
N ALA A 8 32.35 -4.05 -35.42
CA ALA A 8 31.81 -4.88 -36.50
C ALA A 8 30.36 -5.33 -36.24
N ILE A 9 30.04 -5.74 -35.00
CA ILE A 9 28.68 -6.13 -34.60
C ILE A 9 27.71 -4.94 -34.68
N HIS A 10 28.17 -3.73 -34.33
CA HIS A 10 27.35 -2.52 -34.41
C HIS A 10 27.08 -2.09 -35.86
N ALA A 11 28.05 -2.26 -36.76
CA ALA A 11 27.89 -1.95 -38.18
C ALA A 11 26.94 -2.94 -38.90
N GLN A 12 26.99 -4.21 -38.53
CA GLN A 12 26.12 -5.24 -39.12
C GLN A 12 24.65 -5.11 -38.66
N ALA A 13 24.42 -4.75 -37.39
CA ALA A 13 23.07 -4.47 -36.87
C ALA A 13 22.39 -3.25 -37.52
N LEU A 14 23.17 -2.30 -38.05
CA LEU A 14 22.66 -1.14 -38.80
C LEU A 14 22.30 -1.47 -40.26
N GLN A 15 22.94 -2.47 -40.88
CA GLN A 15 22.61 -2.92 -42.23
C GLN A 15 21.37 -3.84 -42.28
N GLU A 16 21.08 -4.57 -41.20
CA GLU A 16 19.97 -5.53 -41.13
C GLU A 16 18.64 -4.93 -40.64
N GLY A 17 18.58 -3.62 -40.36
CA GLY A 17 17.34 -2.94 -39.97
C GLY A 17 16.79 -3.33 -38.58
N VAL A 18 17.61 -3.95 -37.73
CA VAL A 18 17.21 -4.46 -36.41
C VAL A 18 17.19 -3.36 -35.33
N LEU A 19 17.81 -2.20 -35.59
CA LEU A 19 17.81 -1.05 -34.69
C LEU A 19 17.01 0.13 -35.27
N PRO A 20 16.10 0.75 -34.50
CA PRO A 20 15.34 1.90 -34.97
C PRO A 20 16.29 3.06 -35.31
N THR A 21 16.07 3.67 -36.48
CA THR A 21 16.86 4.82 -36.94
C THR A 21 16.79 5.97 -35.91
N GLN A 22 17.90 6.68 -35.70
CA GLN A 22 17.99 7.82 -34.77
C GLN A 22 16.90 8.88 -35.00
N GLN A 23 16.26 8.89 -36.17
CA GLN A 23 15.19 9.80 -36.51
C GLN A 23 13.87 9.50 -35.76
N ALA A 24 13.55 8.22 -35.49
CA ALA A 24 12.40 7.81 -34.69
C ALA A 24 12.58 8.06 -33.18
N ALA A 25 13.83 8.01 -32.70
CA ALA A 25 14.16 8.40 -31.32
C ALA A 25 14.08 9.92 -31.11
N ARG A 26 14.46 10.71 -32.13
CA ARG A 26 14.41 12.19 -32.07
C ARG A 26 12.99 12.75 -32.15
N THR A 27 12.07 12.16 -32.90
CA THR A 27 10.65 12.59 -32.92
C THR A 27 9.95 12.32 -31.59
N ASN A 28 10.26 11.20 -30.92
CA ASN A 28 9.76 10.92 -29.57
C ASN A 28 10.43 11.78 -28.47
N GLN A 29 11.66 12.26 -28.67
CA GLN A 29 12.30 13.20 -27.76
C GLN A 29 11.81 14.64 -27.96
N ALA A 30 11.58 15.07 -29.20
CA ALA A 30 11.09 16.40 -29.53
C ALA A 30 9.66 16.64 -29.00
N SER A 31 8.75 15.66 -29.14
CA SER A 31 7.39 15.72 -28.60
C SER A 31 7.36 15.75 -27.06
N ARG A 32 8.28 15.02 -26.42
CA ARG A 32 8.50 15.09 -24.95
C ARG A 32 9.04 16.44 -24.52
N PHE A 33 9.96 17.05 -25.28
CA PHE A 33 10.50 18.38 -24.97
C PHE A 33 9.45 19.49 -25.15
N THR A 34 8.56 19.39 -26.14
CA THR A 34 7.51 20.41 -26.34
C THR A 34 6.47 20.35 -25.23
N ALA A 35 5.99 19.15 -24.85
CA ALA A 35 5.00 19.00 -23.79
C ALA A 35 5.50 19.49 -22.41
N THR A 36 6.76 19.21 -22.08
CA THR A 36 7.38 19.71 -20.84
C THR A 36 7.54 21.23 -20.89
N ASN A 37 7.99 21.81 -22.02
CA ASN A 37 8.13 23.26 -22.15
C ASN A 37 6.78 24.01 -22.11
N THR A 38 5.69 23.49 -22.69
CA THR A 38 4.36 24.13 -22.59
C THR A 38 3.80 24.07 -21.17
N PHE A 39 4.05 23.00 -20.42
CA PHE A 39 3.62 22.95 -19.02
C PHE A 39 4.42 23.93 -18.15
N THR A 40 5.74 23.93 -18.26
CA THR A 40 6.60 24.80 -17.43
C THR A 40 6.49 26.29 -17.81
N ASN A 41 6.23 26.63 -19.09
CA ASN A 41 6.16 28.03 -19.53
C ASN A 41 4.74 28.59 -19.68
N THR A 42 3.69 27.75 -19.65
CA THR A 42 2.29 28.20 -19.76
C THR A 42 1.50 27.81 -18.53
N VAL A 43 1.64 26.58 -18.04
CA VAL A 43 0.89 26.12 -16.87
C VAL A 43 1.51 26.64 -15.60
N VAL A 44 2.83 26.57 -15.39
CA VAL A 44 3.46 27.11 -14.15
C VAL A 44 3.23 28.63 -13.99
N PRO A 45 3.30 29.49 -15.03
CA PRO A 45 2.94 30.90 -14.90
C PRO A 45 1.45 31.13 -14.66
N ILE A 46 0.54 30.42 -15.34
CA ILE A 46 -0.92 30.50 -15.06
C ILE A 46 -1.23 30.00 -13.64
N LEU A 47 -0.53 28.95 -13.19
CA LEU A 47 -0.59 28.41 -11.83
C LEU A 47 -0.08 29.43 -10.81
N LEU A 48 1.01 30.13 -11.11
CA LEU A 48 1.57 31.17 -10.25
C LEU A 48 0.67 32.42 -10.23
N GLU A 49 0.09 32.85 -11.36
CA GLU A 49 -0.87 33.96 -11.43
C GLU A 49 -2.16 33.67 -10.64
N GLU A 50 -2.79 32.50 -10.82
CA GLU A 50 -3.99 32.11 -10.06
C GLU A 50 -3.71 31.95 -8.54
N ILE A 51 -2.49 31.54 -8.17
CA ILE A 51 -2.05 31.46 -6.75
C ILE A 51 -1.79 32.85 -6.18
N THR A 52 -1.32 33.81 -6.98
CA THR A 52 -0.97 35.17 -6.55
C THR A 52 -2.21 36.07 -6.46
N GLU A 53 -3.22 35.89 -7.32
CA GLU A 53 -4.47 36.66 -7.27
C GLU A 53 -5.43 36.25 -6.14
N LYS A 54 -5.31 35.03 -5.59
CA LYS A 54 -6.24 34.52 -4.54
C LYS A 54 -5.66 34.42 -3.13
N ASN A 55 -4.38 34.72 -2.92
CA ASN A 55 -3.76 34.67 -1.60
C ASN A 55 -3.37 36.06 -1.08
N ASN A 56 -4.34 36.75 -0.50
CA ASN A 56 -4.04 37.72 0.56
C ASN A 56 -4.90 37.44 1.81
N PRO A 57 -4.54 36.44 2.65
CA PRO A 57 -4.94 36.43 4.04
C PRO A 57 -3.70 36.57 4.95
N HIS A 58 -3.86 37.35 6.02
CA HIS A 58 -2.88 37.42 7.10
C HIS A 58 -2.52 36.01 7.61
N PRO A 59 -1.23 35.71 7.84
CA PRO A 59 -0.83 34.42 8.39
C PRO A 59 -1.34 34.29 9.84
N PRO A 60 -2.02 33.20 10.21
CA PRO A 60 -2.39 32.95 11.60
C PRO A 60 -1.12 32.70 12.45
N PRO A 61 -1.19 32.94 13.76
CA PRO A 61 -0.05 32.78 14.66
C PRO A 61 0.47 31.33 14.67
N ARG A 62 1.80 31.19 14.72
CA ARG A 62 2.48 29.88 14.82
C ARG A 62 2.05 29.13 16.08
N PRO A 63 1.66 27.84 15.99
CA PRO A 63 1.41 27.02 17.17
C PRO A 63 2.73 26.65 17.86
N THR A 64 2.77 26.75 19.19
CA THR A 64 3.95 26.51 20.05
C THR A 64 4.07 25.07 20.57
N ALA A 65 3.33 24.11 20.01
CA ALA A 65 3.49 22.69 20.35
C ALA A 65 3.16 21.78 19.15
N PRO A 66 3.89 20.66 18.95
CA PRO A 66 3.55 19.67 17.93
C PRO A 66 2.21 19.04 18.28
N ARG A 67 1.16 19.35 17.50
CA ARG A 67 -0.12 18.64 17.59
C ARG A 67 0.08 17.19 17.12
N PRO A 68 -0.63 16.20 17.69
CA PRO A 68 -0.68 14.87 17.09
C PRO A 68 -1.16 14.99 15.64
N TYR A 69 -0.40 14.44 14.70
CA TYR A 69 -0.74 14.46 13.27
C TYR A 69 -2.05 13.69 13.07
N THR A 70 -3.16 14.42 12.97
CA THR A 70 -4.43 13.88 12.48
C THR A 70 -4.46 14.04 10.96
N TYR A 71 -5.31 13.27 10.26
CA TYR A 71 -5.51 13.43 8.81
C TYR A 71 -5.94 14.87 8.43
N THR A 72 -6.57 15.59 9.35
CA THR A 72 -6.84 17.03 9.24
C THR A 72 -5.55 17.87 9.10
N THR A 73 -4.45 17.47 9.72
CA THR A 73 -3.11 18.08 9.53
C THR A 73 -2.55 17.80 8.13
N PHE A 74 -2.98 16.72 7.47
CA PHE A 74 -2.50 16.32 6.15
C PHE A 74 -3.21 17.06 5.00
N LEU A 75 -4.54 17.15 5.02
CA LEU A 75 -5.26 18.06 4.11
C LEU A 75 -4.81 19.51 4.34
N TYR A 76 -4.52 19.89 5.58
CA TYR A 76 -3.91 21.16 5.93
C TYR A 76 -2.50 21.31 5.33
N ASN A 77 -1.67 20.26 5.33
CA ASN A 77 -0.35 20.28 4.69
C ASN A 77 -0.44 20.36 3.17
N LEU A 78 -1.40 19.70 2.53
CA LEU A 78 -1.63 19.90 1.10
C LEU A 78 -2.12 21.31 0.81
N GLN A 79 -3.01 21.86 1.64
CA GLN A 79 -3.48 23.23 1.50
C GLN A 79 -2.35 24.26 1.70
N THR A 80 -1.42 24.01 2.62
CA THR A 80 -0.26 24.89 2.86
C THR A 80 0.90 24.66 1.90
N ASN A 81 1.00 23.50 1.24
CA ASN A 81 2.06 23.16 0.28
C ASN A 81 1.55 22.87 -1.15
N LYS A 82 0.40 23.42 -1.56
CA LYS A 82 -0.14 23.22 -2.92
C LYS A 82 0.88 23.55 -4.01
N SER A 83 1.60 24.67 -3.86
CA SER A 83 2.61 25.12 -4.82
C SER A 83 3.76 24.13 -4.95
N THR A 84 4.31 23.64 -3.83
CA THR A 84 5.35 22.60 -3.80
C THR A 84 4.87 21.33 -4.48
N TYR A 85 3.64 20.90 -4.19
CA TYR A 85 3.07 19.71 -4.82
C TYR A 85 2.91 19.87 -6.33
N LEU A 86 2.32 20.98 -6.78
CA LEU A 86 2.09 21.26 -8.20
C LEU A 86 3.41 21.39 -8.97
N LYS A 87 4.44 21.97 -8.35
CA LYS A 87 5.79 22.01 -8.90
C LYS A 87 6.36 20.58 -9.02
N GLY A 88 6.29 19.77 -7.97
CA GLY A 88 6.72 18.37 -8.04
C GLY A 88 6.00 17.58 -9.14
N LEU A 89 4.69 17.77 -9.29
CA LEU A 89 3.88 17.18 -10.36
C LEU A 89 4.27 17.67 -11.77
N ALA A 90 4.73 18.91 -11.88
CA ALA A 90 5.24 19.48 -13.13
C ALA A 90 6.59 18.87 -13.52
N ASP A 91 7.48 18.79 -12.53
CA ASP A 91 8.89 18.42 -12.68
C ASP A 91 9.08 16.89 -12.83
N GLU A 92 8.14 16.09 -12.31
CA GLU A 92 8.23 14.63 -12.33
C GLU A 92 8.14 14.07 -13.78
N PRO A 93 9.19 13.37 -14.25
CA PRO A 93 9.31 12.97 -15.64
C PRO A 93 8.40 11.79 -15.99
N GLY A 94 7.78 11.87 -17.17
CA GLY A 94 6.99 10.76 -17.71
C GLY A 94 5.63 10.56 -17.06
N ILE A 95 5.16 11.50 -16.23
CA ILE A 95 3.74 11.58 -15.88
C ILE A 95 2.93 11.75 -17.16
N ASP A 96 1.83 11.01 -17.20
CA ASP A 96 0.88 11.16 -18.28
C ASP A 96 0.21 12.55 -18.26
N PRO A 97 0.17 13.28 -19.39
CA PRO A 97 -0.45 14.59 -19.44
C PRO A 97 -1.90 14.62 -18.95
N ALA A 98 -2.71 13.60 -19.24
CA ALA A 98 -4.10 13.54 -18.81
C ALA A 98 -4.21 13.44 -17.28
N GLU A 99 -3.41 12.56 -16.65
CA GLU A 99 -3.35 12.43 -15.19
C GLU A 99 -2.79 13.69 -14.51
N ARG A 100 -1.76 14.32 -15.10
CA ARG A 100 -1.19 15.57 -14.59
C ARG A 100 -2.25 16.66 -14.51
N TYR A 101 -2.97 16.89 -15.62
CA TYR A 101 -4.03 17.90 -15.66
C TYR A 101 -5.21 17.54 -14.75
N TYR A 102 -5.57 16.26 -14.66
CA TYR A 102 -6.64 15.81 -13.78
C TYR A 102 -6.32 16.12 -12.31
N VAL A 103 -5.16 15.67 -11.83
CA VAL A 103 -4.72 15.86 -10.43
C VAL A 103 -4.55 17.34 -10.11
N ALA A 104 -3.90 18.11 -10.99
CA ALA A 104 -3.76 19.55 -10.81
C ALA A 104 -5.13 20.25 -10.77
N GLY A 105 -6.03 19.88 -11.68
CA GLY A 105 -7.40 20.40 -11.75
C GLY A 105 -8.20 20.12 -10.48
N LYS A 106 -8.08 18.94 -9.89
CA LYS A 106 -8.71 18.59 -8.61
C LYS A 106 -8.14 19.40 -7.44
N ILE A 107 -6.82 19.52 -7.32
CA ILE A 107 -6.15 20.25 -6.22
C ILE A 107 -6.49 21.74 -6.23
N LEU A 108 -6.59 22.31 -7.43
CA LEU A 108 -6.87 23.73 -7.66
C LEU A 108 -8.36 24.05 -7.80
N ASN A 109 -9.21 23.01 -7.90
CA ASN A 109 -10.61 23.15 -8.26
C ASN A 109 -10.80 23.96 -9.56
N SER A 110 -10.05 23.60 -10.61
CA SER A 110 -10.00 24.31 -11.89
C SER A 110 -10.72 23.53 -13.00
N PRO A 111 -11.95 23.91 -13.40
CA PRO A 111 -12.66 23.28 -14.50
C PRO A 111 -11.88 23.33 -15.82
N THR A 112 -11.12 24.39 -16.05
CA THR A 112 -10.28 24.55 -17.24
C THR A 112 -9.22 23.45 -17.33
N LEU A 113 -8.51 23.15 -16.23
CA LEU A 113 -7.52 22.08 -16.19
C LEU A 113 -8.18 20.70 -16.31
N LEU A 114 -9.32 20.50 -15.66
CA LEU A 114 -10.11 19.28 -15.78
C LEU A 114 -10.56 19.01 -17.22
N CYS A 115 -11.02 20.02 -17.95
CA CYS A 115 -11.37 19.87 -19.36
C CYS A 115 -10.16 19.75 -20.29
N LYS A 116 -8.98 20.27 -19.90
CA LYS A 116 -7.73 19.91 -20.58
C LYS A 116 -7.41 18.42 -20.39
N ALA A 117 -7.61 17.88 -19.18
CA ALA A 117 -7.44 16.44 -18.93
C ALA A 117 -8.39 15.60 -19.79
N ALA A 118 -9.68 15.97 -19.86
CA ALA A 118 -10.67 15.27 -20.69
C ALA A 118 -10.23 15.15 -22.16
N ARG A 119 -9.78 16.25 -22.77
CA ARG A 119 -9.25 16.24 -24.15
C ARG A 119 -8.03 15.33 -24.34
N GLN A 120 -7.16 15.23 -23.32
CA GLN A 120 -6.03 14.30 -23.38
C GLN A 120 -6.49 12.84 -23.27
N TYR A 121 -7.50 12.55 -22.46
CA TYR A 121 -8.11 11.21 -22.38
C TYR A 121 -8.80 10.80 -23.69
N GLU A 122 -9.52 11.72 -24.36
CA GLU A 122 -10.18 11.46 -25.64
C GLU A 122 -9.19 11.09 -26.76
N GLN A 123 -7.97 11.63 -26.70
CA GLN A 123 -6.91 11.35 -27.69
C GLN A 123 -6.23 9.99 -27.48
N ARG A 124 -6.46 9.33 -26.33
CA ARG A 124 -5.86 8.02 -26.06
C ARG A 124 -6.58 6.90 -26.78
N THR A 125 -5.79 6.02 -27.39
CA THR A 125 -6.28 4.72 -27.86
C THR A 125 -6.10 3.68 -26.75
N PRO A 126 -7.18 3.23 -26.08
CA PRO A 126 -7.07 2.24 -25.01
C PRO A 126 -6.54 0.91 -25.56
N GLN A 127 -5.65 0.27 -24.81
CA GLN A 127 -5.04 -1.02 -25.18
C GLN A 127 -5.84 -2.22 -24.67
N THR A 128 -6.71 -2.01 -23.67
CA THR A 128 -7.52 -3.06 -23.06
C THR A 128 -8.94 -2.56 -22.77
N PRO A 129 -9.93 -3.46 -22.65
CA PRO A 129 -11.26 -3.09 -22.19
C PRO A 129 -11.25 -2.40 -20.81
N LEU A 130 -10.33 -2.78 -19.92
CA LEU A 130 -10.20 -2.14 -18.60
C LEU A 130 -9.71 -0.70 -18.70
N GLU A 131 -8.70 -0.43 -19.52
CA GLU A 131 -8.24 0.94 -19.78
C GLU A 131 -9.35 1.76 -20.44
N ASN A 132 -10.09 1.20 -21.39
CA ASN A 132 -11.23 1.89 -21.99
C ASN A 132 -12.31 2.21 -20.95
N ALA A 133 -12.68 1.24 -20.10
CA ALA A 133 -13.66 1.45 -19.05
C ALA A 133 -13.25 2.61 -18.13
N PHE A 134 -11.99 2.63 -17.69
CA PHE A 134 -11.42 3.71 -16.88
C PHE A 134 -11.46 5.08 -17.57
N ILE A 135 -11.04 5.14 -18.85
CA ILE A 135 -11.06 6.39 -19.62
C ILE A 135 -12.49 6.91 -19.71
N GLN A 136 -13.45 6.05 -20.04
CA GLN A 136 -14.84 6.45 -20.20
C GLN A 136 -15.49 6.84 -18.86
N GLU A 137 -15.20 6.15 -17.75
CA GLU A 137 -15.64 6.56 -16.41
C GLU A 137 -15.06 7.93 -16.01
N THR A 138 -13.79 8.19 -16.35
CA THR A 138 -13.15 9.49 -16.12
C THR A 138 -13.81 10.59 -16.95
N LEU A 139 -14.03 10.36 -18.25
CA LEU A 139 -14.72 11.34 -19.12
C LEU A 139 -16.15 11.61 -18.66
N ALA A 140 -16.86 10.58 -18.18
CA ALA A 140 -18.20 10.73 -17.61
C ALA A 140 -18.24 11.61 -16.35
N GLU A 141 -17.25 11.50 -15.47
CA GLU A 141 -17.10 12.39 -14.31
C GLU A 141 -16.85 13.84 -14.76
N LEU A 142 -15.91 14.03 -15.70
CA LEU A 142 -15.48 15.35 -16.12
C LEU A 142 -16.56 16.09 -16.92
N ASN A 143 -17.30 15.37 -17.77
CA ASN A 143 -18.46 15.82 -18.55
C ASN A 143 -18.26 17.17 -19.26
N CYS A 144 -17.06 17.42 -19.81
CA CYS A 144 -16.72 18.70 -20.43
C CYS A 144 -17.38 18.93 -21.80
N ASP A 145 -17.89 17.87 -22.42
CA ASP A 145 -18.55 17.88 -23.73
C ASP A 145 -20.07 17.67 -23.63
N ASN A 146 -20.62 17.59 -22.41
CA ASN A 146 -22.00 17.24 -22.12
C ASN A 146 -22.44 15.84 -22.61
N GLN A 147 -21.52 14.88 -22.73
CA GLN A 147 -21.82 13.50 -23.16
C GLN A 147 -21.68 12.45 -22.05
N ARG A 148 -21.83 12.82 -20.77
CA ARG A 148 -21.72 11.89 -19.63
C ARG A 148 -22.40 10.53 -19.86
N ASN A 149 -23.65 10.52 -20.31
CA ASN A 149 -24.41 9.28 -20.47
C ASN A 149 -23.84 8.39 -21.59
N THR A 150 -23.36 8.98 -22.68
CA THR A 150 -22.66 8.25 -23.75
C THR A 150 -21.38 7.60 -23.23
N HIS A 151 -20.58 8.33 -22.45
CA HIS A 151 -19.37 7.79 -21.83
C HIS A 151 -19.69 6.64 -20.86
N LEU A 152 -20.71 6.79 -20.01
CA LEU A 152 -21.14 5.71 -19.12
C LEU A 152 -21.59 4.46 -19.89
N LEU A 153 -22.35 4.60 -20.98
CA LEU A 153 -22.72 3.44 -21.81
C LEU A 153 -21.50 2.73 -22.42
N ARG A 154 -20.48 3.47 -22.87
CA ARG A 154 -19.22 2.91 -23.36
C ARG A 154 -18.41 2.23 -22.25
N ALA A 155 -18.39 2.81 -21.05
CA ALA A 155 -17.79 2.18 -19.86
C ALA A 155 -18.51 0.87 -19.50
N ALA A 156 -19.84 0.87 -19.46
CA ALA A 156 -20.65 -0.32 -19.18
C ALA A 156 -20.39 -1.44 -20.19
N ALA A 157 -20.32 -1.12 -21.49
CA ALA A 157 -19.98 -2.10 -22.54
C ALA A 157 -18.59 -2.70 -22.31
N SER A 158 -17.62 -1.89 -21.87
CA SER A 158 -16.26 -2.36 -21.57
C SER A 158 -16.22 -3.27 -20.34
N TRP A 159 -16.99 -2.96 -19.30
CA TRP A 159 -17.15 -3.84 -18.13
C TRP A 159 -17.85 -5.16 -18.48
N GLN A 160 -18.80 -5.13 -19.40
CA GLN A 160 -19.44 -6.34 -19.92
C GLN A 160 -18.45 -7.23 -20.67
N GLN A 161 -17.56 -6.64 -21.49
CA GLN A 161 -16.47 -7.38 -22.16
C GLN A 161 -15.48 -8.03 -21.17
N LEU A 162 -15.30 -7.43 -20.00
CA LEU A 162 -14.50 -7.98 -18.89
C LEU A 162 -15.23 -9.06 -18.07
N GLY A 163 -16.50 -9.37 -18.39
CA GLY A 163 -17.32 -10.30 -17.63
C GLY A 163 -17.79 -9.77 -16.27
N VAL A 164 -17.66 -8.46 -16.01
CA VAL A 164 -18.05 -7.84 -14.73
C VAL A 164 -19.47 -7.26 -14.84
N GLN A 165 -20.44 -8.14 -15.04
CA GLN A 165 -21.82 -7.75 -15.36
C GLN A 165 -22.44 -6.82 -14.31
N TRP A 166 -22.22 -7.09 -13.03
CA TRP A 166 -22.77 -6.28 -11.93
C TRP A 166 -22.30 -4.81 -12.00
N ARG A 167 -21.04 -4.56 -12.42
CA ARG A 167 -20.52 -3.19 -12.57
C ARG A 167 -21.10 -2.55 -13.82
N ALA A 168 -21.18 -3.30 -14.92
CA ALA A 168 -21.83 -2.82 -16.14
C ALA A 168 -23.28 -2.37 -15.88
N ASP A 169 -24.04 -3.12 -15.08
CA ASP A 169 -25.42 -2.80 -14.72
C ASP A 169 -25.53 -1.52 -13.88
N ILE A 170 -24.66 -1.34 -12.88
CA ILE A 170 -24.58 -0.10 -12.09
C ILE A 170 -24.31 1.10 -13.01
N ILE A 171 -23.31 0.99 -13.88
CA ILE A 171 -22.92 2.08 -14.79
C ILE A 171 -24.01 2.38 -15.81
N LYS A 172 -24.71 1.35 -16.31
CA LYS A 172 -25.86 1.51 -17.23
C LYS A 172 -27.04 2.19 -16.56
N ALA A 173 -27.33 1.88 -15.29
CA ALA A 173 -28.36 2.59 -14.52
C ALA A 173 -28.02 4.09 -14.42
N LEU A 174 -26.77 4.42 -14.09
CA LEU A 174 -26.30 5.82 -14.06
C LEU A 174 -26.43 6.52 -15.41
N ALA A 175 -26.16 5.82 -16.52
CA ALA A 175 -26.30 6.37 -17.87
C ALA A 175 -27.76 6.65 -18.25
N ASN A 176 -28.69 5.86 -17.70
CA ASN A 176 -30.13 6.02 -17.89
C ASN A 176 -30.77 6.98 -16.87
N ASN A 177 -29.95 7.66 -16.05
CA ASN A 177 -30.41 8.51 -14.95
C ASN A 177 -31.32 7.77 -13.94
N THR A 178 -31.13 6.46 -13.77
CA THR A 178 -31.84 5.67 -12.77
C THR A 178 -30.92 5.36 -11.58
N PRO A 179 -31.44 5.34 -10.33
CA PRO A 179 -30.65 4.92 -9.18
C PRO A 179 -30.14 3.48 -9.35
N PRO A 180 -28.82 3.22 -9.24
CA PRO A 180 -28.31 1.87 -9.33
C PRO A 180 -28.76 1.05 -8.10
N ASN A 181 -29.04 -0.23 -8.32
CA ASN A 181 -29.35 -1.16 -7.23
C ASN A 181 -28.05 -1.61 -6.53
N LEU A 182 -27.64 -0.90 -5.49
CA LEU A 182 -26.42 -1.18 -4.73
C LEU A 182 -26.73 -2.15 -3.58
N THR A 183 -26.04 -3.30 -3.57
CA THR A 183 -26.14 -4.27 -2.47
C THR A 183 -25.03 -4.04 -1.46
N PHE A 184 -25.37 -3.83 -0.20
CA PHE A 184 -24.40 -3.68 0.89
C PHE A 184 -24.44 -4.89 1.81
N LYS A 185 -23.27 -5.49 2.07
CA LYS A 185 -23.11 -6.57 3.05
C LYS A 185 -21.87 -6.30 3.90
N PRO A 186 -21.92 -5.31 4.82
CA PRO A 186 -20.76 -4.92 5.63
C PRO A 186 -20.14 -6.13 6.32
N ALA A 187 -18.85 -6.35 6.09
CA ALA A 187 -18.06 -7.37 6.73
C ALA A 187 -17.41 -6.78 7.99
N THR A 188 -17.52 -7.49 9.10
CA THR A 188 -16.85 -7.18 10.35
C THR A 188 -16.02 -8.37 10.79
N ILE A 189 -14.98 -8.10 11.57
CA ILE A 189 -14.15 -9.14 12.15
C ILE A 189 -13.75 -8.73 13.56
N ASN A 190 -13.83 -9.68 14.48
CA ASN A 190 -13.43 -9.56 15.87
C ASN A 190 -12.59 -10.79 16.22
N PRO A 191 -11.65 -10.69 17.17
CA PRO A 191 -10.92 -11.86 17.65
C PRO A 191 -11.88 -12.92 18.20
N ASP A 192 -11.58 -14.20 17.96
CA ASP A 192 -12.26 -15.33 18.59
C ASP A 192 -11.41 -15.85 19.76
N THR A 193 -11.41 -15.10 20.86
CA THR A 193 -10.61 -15.43 22.05
C THR A 193 -11.06 -16.73 22.71
N THR A 194 -12.30 -17.16 22.49
CA THR A 194 -12.82 -18.42 23.02
C THR A 194 -12.24 -19.60 22.26
N ALA A 195 -12.31 -19.59 20.93
CA ALA A 195 -11.69 -20.63 20.11
C ALA A 195 -10.18 -20.68 20.33
N LEU A 196 -9.53 -19.52 20.47
CA LEU A 196 -8.10 -19.47 20.76
C LEU A 196 -7.76 -20.04 22.16
N ALA A 197 -8.54 -19.73 23.19
CA ALA A 197 -8.33 -20.29 24.53
C ALA A 197 -8.48 -21.82 24.52
N GLN A 198 -9.44 -22.35 23.76
CA GLN A 198 -9.61 -23.80 23.56
C GLN A 198 -8.41 -24.42 22.83
N GLN A 199 -7.90 -23.76 21.79
CA GLN A 199 -6.70 -24.20 21.06
C GLN A 199 -5.46 -24.26 21.93
N LEU A 200 -5.31 -23.31 22.86
CA LEU A 200 -4.14 -23.17 23.72
C LEU A 200 -4.30 -23.84 25.11
N ALA A 201 -5.40 -24.58 25.31
CA ALA A 201 -5.71 -25.19 26.60
C ALA A 201 -4.59 -26.17 27.04
N GLY A 202 -4.09 -25.99 28.27
CA GLY A 202 -3.04 -26.83 28.84
C GLY A 202 -1.62 -26.52 28.37
N ALA A 203 -1.42 -25.62 27.40
CA ALA A 203 -0.10 -25.21 26.97
C ALA A 203 0.59 -24.34 28.05
N THR A 204 1.88 -24.60 28.31
CA THR A 204 2.73 -23.73 29.15
C THR A 204 3.53 -22.71 28.33
N SER A 205 3.54 -22.90 27.02
CA SER A 205 4.22 -22.06 26.04
C SER A 205 3.53 -22.13 24.69
N ILE A 206 3.64 -21.04 23.94
CA ILE A 206 3.11 -20.91 22.58
C ILE A 206 4.21 -20.63 21.58
N LEU A 207 3.98 -20.98 20.33
CA LEU A 207 4.78 -20.63 19.17
C LEU A 207 4.08 -19.49 18.42
N ILE A 208 4.83 -18.46 18.05
CA ILE A 208 4.38 -17.41 17.12
C ILE A 208 5.37 -17.29 15.96
N GLY A 209 4.88 -16.96 14.78
CA GLY A 209 5.70 -16.74 13.58
C GLY A 209 6.08 -18.01 12.84
N ASP A 210 5.44 -19.15 13.10
CA ASP A 210 5.70 -20.40 12.35
C ASP A 210 5.05 -20.35 10.96
N ASP A 211 3.99 -19.57 10.80
CA ASP A 211 3.29 -19.47 9.53
C ASP A 211 4.19 -18.92 8.42
N SER A 212 3.95 -19.41 7.21
CA SER A 212 4.70 -19.00 6.05
C SER A 212 3.96 -19.16 4.73
N ILE A 213 4.38 -18.36 3.75
CA ILE A 213 3.92 -18.43 2.36
C ILE A 213 5.15 -18.54 1.47
N LEU A 214 5.28 -19.66 0.75
CA LEU A 214 6.27 -19.78 -0.32
C LEU A 214 5.71 -19.20 -1.62
N VAL A 215 6.38 -18.19 -2.15
CA VAL A 215 6.08 -17.58 -3.44
C VAL A 215 7.02 -18.12 -4.50
N THR A 216 6.46 -18.58 -5.61
CA THR A 216 7.20 -19.18 -6.73
C THR A 216 6.87 -18.48 -8.04
N LYS A 217 7.58 -18.80 -9.12
CA LYS A 217 7.32 -18.24 -10.46
C LYS A 217 5.91 -18.46 -11.01
N ASN A 218 5.20 -19.45 -10.48
CA ASN A 218 3.83 -19.77 -10.87
C ASN A 218 2.81 -18.84 -10.21
N ASP A 219 3.25 -18.03 -9.25
CA ASP A 219 2.36 -17.16 -8.51
C ASP A 219 2.04 -15.86 -9.22
N ARG A 220 0.83 -15.38 -8.97
CA ARG A 220 0.29 -14.11 -9.43
C ARG A 220 0.02 -13.25 -8.20
N ILE A 221 0.96 -12.38 -7.89
CA ILE A 221 0.93 -11.50 -6.73
C ILE A 221 0.15 -10.25 -7.09
N MET A 222 -0.94 -10.01 -6.38
CA MET A 222 -1.67 -8.76 -6.44
C MET A 222 -1.30 -7.85 -5.28
N SER A 223 -0.93 -6.61 -5.56
CA SER A 223 -0.72 -5.57 -4.56
C SER A 223 -1.56 -4.34 -4.87
N GLN A 224 -1.71 -3.48 -3.87
CA GLN A 224 -2.29 -2.16 -4.02
C GLN A 224 -1.49 -1.29 -5.00
N ALA A 225 -2.11 -0.26 -5.55
CA ALA A 225 -1.41 0.67 -6.45
C ALA A 225 -0.60 1.73 -5.68
N ASP A 226 -1.22 2.33 -4.66
CA ASP A 226 -0.61 3.36 -3.83
C ASP A 226 0.60 2.79 -3.07
N ARG A 227 1.70 3.53 -3.04
CA ARG A 227 2.99 3.14 -2.42
C ARG A 227 3.65 1.89 -3.01
N THR A 228 3.12 1.37 -4.12
CA THR A 228 3.71 0.21 -4.82
C THR A 228 4.12 0.55 -6.24
N VAL A 229 3.21 1.08 -7.07
CA VAL A 229 3.52 1.48 -8.46
C VAL A 229 3.22 2.94 -8.73
N ARG A 230 2.41 3.55 -7.87
CA ARG A 230 1.98 4.94 -7.92
C ARG A 230 2.04 5.48 -6.51
N ASP A 231 2.35 6.75 -6.39
CA ASP A 231 2.30 7.45 -5.11
C ASP A 231 2.03 8.91 -5.43
N TRP A 232 0.78 9.30 -5.22
CA TRP A 232 0.37 10.67 -5.49
C TRP A 232 1.09 11.66 -4.58
N LEU A 233 1.50 11.27 -3.36
CA LEU A 233 2.25 12.14 -2.47
C LEU A 233 3.67 12.42 -2.93
N SER A 234 4.27 11.46 -3.64
CA SER A 234 5.55 11.63 -4.31
C SER A 234 5.40 12.14 -5.76
N TYR A 235 4.20 12.61 -6.14
CA TYR A 235 3.85 13.09 -7.47
C TYR A 235 3.89 12.00 -8.57
N ARG A 236 4.11 10.73 -8.21
CA ARG A 236 4.27 9.61 -9.14
C ARG A 236 2.91 9.05 -9.56
N VAL A 237 2.19 9.84 -10.36
CA VAL A 237 0.84 9.52 -10.89
C VAL A 237 0.87 9.27 -12.40
N TYR A 238 1.61 8.25 -12.85
CA TYR A 238 1.78 7.90 -14.27
C TYR A 238 0.46 7.43 -14.95
N ASN A 239 0.47 6.88 -16.16
CA ASN A 239 -0.71 6.13 -16.64
C ASN A 239 -0.87 4.86 -15.78
N PRO A 240 -2.04 4.61 -15.13
CA PRO A 240 -2.23 3.38 -14.34
C PRO A 240 -2.05 2.10 -15.17
N PHE A 241 -2.32 2.15 -16.48
CA PHE A 241 -2.23 1.00 -17.39
C PHE A 241 -0.88 0.87 -18.11
N ASN A 242 0.11 1.70 -17.78
CA ASN A 242 1.46 1.55 -18.33
C ASN A 242 2.20 0.39 -17.63
N THR A 243 2.08 -0.81 -18.22
CA THR A 243 2.69 -2.04 -17.70
C THR A 243 4.21 -2.00 -17.63
N SER A 244 4.88 -1.17 -18.45
CA SER A 244 6.34 -1.03 -18.39
C SER A 244 6.80 -0.43 -17.06
N ARG A 245 5.93 0.30 -16.37
CA ARG A 245 6.21 0.86 -15.04
C ARG A 245 5.90 -0.13 -13.92
N TRP A 246 5.08 -1.16 -14.17
CA TRP A 246 4.81 -2.20 -13.18
C TRP A 246 6.04 -3.08 -12.93
N ALA A 247 6.96 -3.15 -13.89
CA ALA A 247 8.25 -3.84 -13.76
C ALA A 247 9.19 -3.19 -12.72
N GLU A 248 8.93 -1.95 -12.29
CA GLU A 248 9.76 -1.22 -11.33
C GLU A 248 8.91 -0.67 -10.18
N PRO A 249 8.49 -1.52 -9.21
CA PRO A 249 7.82 -1.05 -8.02
C PRO A 249 8.64 0.02 -7.27
N LEU A 250 7.93 0.96 -6.65
CA LEU A 250 8.49 2.08 -5.91
C LEU A 250 9.27 1.59 -4.69
N THR A 251 10.54 1.96 -4.59
CA THR A 251 11.39 1.65 -3.43
C THR A 251 11.59 2.85 -2.49
N THR A 252 11.14 4.03 -2.90
CA THR A 252 11.27 5.27 -2.14
C THR A 252 9.95 6.02 -2.19
N PHE A 253 9.56 6.61 -1.07
CA PHE A 253 8.33 7.40 -0.98
C PHE A 253 8.56 8.66 -0.13
N SER A 254 7.68 9.64 -0.32
CA SER A 254 7.73 10.94 0.34
C SER A 254 6.48 11.15 1.21
N GLU A 255 6.28 10.32 2.24
CA GLU A 255 5.17 10.49 3.18
C GLU A 255 5.24 11.85 3.90
N ARG A 256 6.41 12.49 3.92
CA ARG A 256 6.66 13.70 4.72
C ARG A 256 7.36 14.85 3.99
N LEU A 257 7.57 14.78 2.67
CA LEU A 257 8.28 15.79 1.84
C LEU A 257 9.72 16.13 2.29
N VAL A 258 10.12 15.75 3.50
CA VAL A 258 11.43 15.98 4.11
C VAL A 258 11.74 14.79 5.00
N TYR A 259 12.56 13.86 4.49
CA TYR A 259 13.25 12.87 5.32
C TYR A 259 14.74 13.15 5.27
N ASN A 260 15.43 12.85 6.38
CA ASN A 260 16.88 12.80 6.36
C ASN A 260 17.32 11.73 5.36
N THR A 261 18.18 12.11 4.41
CA THR A 261 18.71 11.21 3.36
C THR A 261 19.32 9.93 3.94
N THR A 262 19.87 9.97 5.15
CA THR A 262 20.42 8.79 5.83
C THR A 262 19.35 7.78 6.24
N ASP A 263 18.15 8.24 6.58
CA ASP A 263 17.03 7.35 6.94
C ASP A 263 16.36 6.75 5.72
N LEU A 264 16.42 7.43 4.57
CA LEU A 264 15.77 6.97 3.34
C LEU A 264 16.29 5.64 2.82
N ARG A 265 17.51 5.21 3.19
CA ARG A 265 18.07 3.88 2.88
C ARG A 265 17.59 3.30 1.54
N PRO A 266 17.84 4.02 0.42
CA PRO A 266 17.32 3.64 -0.90
C PRO A 266 17.87 2.29 -1.38
N ASP A 267 18.97 1.83 -0.79
CA ASP A 267 19.57 0.51 -0.97
C ASP A 267 18.66 -0.64 -0.49
N ILE A 268 17.86 -0.40 0.55
CA ILE A 268 16.88 -1.38 1.08
C ILE A 268 15.50 -1.09 0.51
N GLY A 269 15.17 0.20 0.41
CA GLY A 269 13.85 0.67 0.03
C GLY A 269 12.79 0.47 1.10
N TRP A 270 11.65 1.10 0.87
CA TRP A 270 10.57 1.17 1.83
C TRP A 270 9.22 0.70 1.29
N HIS A 271 8.29 0.43 2.22
CA HIS A 271 6.90 0.07 1.99
C HIS A 271 6.71 -1.19 1.14
N GLU A 272 5.47 -1.44 0.76
CA GLU A 272 5.01 -2.56 -0.04
C GLU A 272 5.75 -2.65 -1.36
N GLY A 273 5.99 -1.53 -2.06
CA GLY A 273 6.70 -1.51 -3.33
C GLY A 273 8.10 -2.14 -3.26
N ALA A 274 8.91 -1.77 -2.26
CA ALA A 274 10.23 -2.36 -2.09
C ALA A 274 10.18 -3.85 -1.79
N ARG A 275 9.22 -4.29 -0.98
CA ARG A 275 9.06 -5.71 -0.64
C ARG A 275 8.51 -6.53 -1.81
N ILE A 276 7.58 -5.99 -2.60
CA ILE A 276 7.12 -6.62 -3.85
C ILE A 276 8.29 -6.79 -4.82
N LYS A 277 9.13 -5.76 -4.99
CA LYS A 277 10.32 -5.84 -5.84
C LYS A 277 11.26 -6.96 -5.41
N GLU A 278 11.50 -7.10 -4.10
CA GLU A 278 12.28 -8.19 -3.52
C GLU A 278 11.66 -9.57 -3.78
N ILE A 279 10.34 -9.71 -3.57
CA ILE A 279 9.64 -10.98 -3.81
C ILE A 279 9.73 -11.38 -5.29
N ILE A 280 9.48 -10.45 -6.23
CA ILE A 280 9.58 -10.73 -7.67
C ILE A 280 11.01 -11.17 -8.01
N HIS A 281 12.02 -10.44 -7.52
CA HIS A 281 13.42 -10.77 -7.79
C HIS A 281 13.81 -12.18 -7.30
N LEU A 282 13.28 -12.60 -6.14
CA LEU A 282 13.59 -13.90 -5.54
C LEU A 282 12.76 -15.06 -6.08
N SER A 283 11.63 -14.81 -6.71
CA SER A 283 10.66 -15.85 -7.09
C SER A 283 10.32 -15.93 -8.57
N ASP A 284 10.63 -14.90 -9.36
CA ASP A 284 10.15 -14.69 -10.73
C ASP A 284 8.61 -14.71 -10.85
N ALA A 285 7.88 -14.44 -9.75
CA ALA A 285 6.43 -14.39 -9.75
C ALA A 285 5.90 -13.23 -10.61
N THR A 286 4.68 -13.40 -11.12
CA THR A 286 3.99 -12.34 -11.86
C THR A 286 3.40 -11.32 -10.89
N PHE A 287 3.70 -10.04 -11.08
CA PHE A 287 3.13 -8.95 -10.29
C PHE A 287 2.01 -8.22 -11.04
N ILE A 288 0.93 -7.93 -10.33
CA ILE A 288 -0.27 -7.26 -10.83
C ILE A 288 -0.69 -6.16 -9.84
N PRO A 289 -0.60 -4.87 -10.19
CA PRO A 289 -1.19 -3.82 -9.36
C PRO A 289 -2.71 -3.84 -9.50
N ALA A 290 -3.41 -3.67 -8.38
CA ALA A 290 -4.86 -3.52 -8.34
C ALA A 290 -5.24 -2.05 -8.60
N LEU A 291 -6.06 -1.83 -9.61
CA LEU A 291 -6.45 -0.53 -10.12
C LEU A 291 -7.97 -0.46 -10.29
N THR A 292 -8.58 0.68 -9.96
CA THR A 292 -9.99 1.00 -10.23
C THR A 292 -11.01 0.28 -9.36
N ALA A 293 -10.76 0.21 -8.05
CA ALA A 293 -11.73 -0.29 -7.08
C ALA A 293 -13.00 0.57 -7.06
N LEU A 294 -14.17 -0.04 -7.23
CA LEU A 294 -15.44 0.66 -7.10
C LEU A 294 -15.85 0.72 -5.63
N ALA A 295 -16.11 1.94 -5.15
CA ALA A 295 -16.52 2.25 -3.80
C ALA A 295 -17.92 2.88 -3.78
N ALA A 296 -18.76 2.46 -2.83
CA ALA A 296 -20.08 3.05 -2.61
C ALA A 296 -20.28 3.49 -1.16
N ARG A 297 -21.05 4.55 -0.96
CA ARG A 297 -21.35 5.12 0.37
C ARG A 297 -22.70 4.64 0.88
N LYS A 298 -22.75 4.27 2.17
CA LYS A 298 -24.00 4.03 2.92
C LYS A 298 -23.85 4.53 4.35
N ASN A 299 -24.80 5.36 4.78
CA ASN A 299 -24.85 5.93 6.13
C ASN A 299 -23.52 6.56 6.54
N GLY A 300 -22.95 7.38 5.66
CA GLY A 300 -21.68 8.08 5.90
C GLY A 300 -20.41 7.25 5.66
N THR A 301 -20.50 5.91 5.63
CA THR A 301 -19.34 5.02 5.47
C THR A 301 -19.17 4.57 4.02
N TRP A 302 -17.93 4.55 3.53
CA TRP A 302 -17.58 4.03 2.20
C TRP A 302 -17.21 2.56 2.27
N TYR A 303 -17.58 1.80 1.24
CA TYR A 303 -17.33 0.36 1.16
C TYR A 303 -16.80 0.00 -0.22
N ALA A 304 -15.79 -0.85 -0.29
CA ALA A 304 -15.35 -1.51 -1.51
C ALA A 304 -16.22 -2.74 -1.81
N SER A 305 -16.33 -3.07 -3.10
CA SER A 305 -17.06 -4.24 -3.59
C SER A 305 -16.24 -5.54 -3.53
N ASP A 306 -16.95 -6.65 -3.34
CA ASP A 306 -16.42 -8.00 -3.58
C ASP A 306 -16.53 -8.39 -5.07
N GLU A 307 -16.27 -9.66 -5.39
CA GLU A 307 -16.33 -10.18 -6.76
C GLU A 307 -17.76 -10.22 -7.35
N LYS A 308 -18.78 -10.13 -6.49
CA LYS A 308 -20.21 -10.19 -6.84
C LYS A 308 -20.87 -8.80 -6.84
N GLY A 309 -20.10 -7.73 -6.65
CA GLY A 309 -20.64 -6.37 -6.58
C GLY A 309 -21.36 -6.04 -5.27
N ARG A 310 -21.14 -6.83 -4.20
CA ARG A 310 -21.64 -6.49 -2.87
C ARG A 310 -20.62 -5.61 -2.18
N PHE A 311 -21.05 -4.43 -1.75
CA PHE A 311 -20.21 -3.47 -1.04
C PHE A 311 -20.07 -3.89 0.42
N SER A 312 -18.92 -4.46 0.74
CA SER A 312 -18.71 -5.22 1.97
C SER A 312 -17.59 -4.67 2.85
N PHE A 313 -16.54 -4.08 2.28
CA PHE A 313 -15.33 -3.81 3.04
C PHE A 313 -15.16 -2.31 3.29
N PRO A 314 -15.28 -1.84 4.55
CA PRO A 314 -15.15 -0.42 4.87
C PRO A 314 -13.84 0.19 4.37
N ILE A 315 -13.92 1.35 3.73
CA ILE A 315 -12.79 2.14 3.25
C ILE A 315 -12.64 3.38 4.16
N PRO A 316 -11.43 3.65 4.69
CA PRO A 316 -11.15 4.90 5.38
C PRO A 316 -11.45 6.12 4.50
N GLU A 317 -12.12 7.13 5.06
CA GLU A 317 -12.57 8.30 4.30
C GLU A 317 -11.42 9.07 3.66
N ASP A 318 -10.21 9.04 4.23
CA ASP A 318 -9.03 9.68 3.66
C ASP A 318 -8.69 9.17 2.25
N LYS A 319 -8.99 7.90 1.96
CA LYS A 319 -8.71 7.31 0.64
C LYS A 319 -9.62 7.88 -0.44
N LEU A 320 -10.78 8.40 -0.07
CA LEU A 320 -11.74 9.01 -0.99
C LEU A 320 -11.39 10.47 -1.31
N THR A 321 -10.46 11.07 -0.56
CA THR A 321 -10.02 12.45 -0.82
C THR A 321 -8.76 12.53 -1.68
N TYR A 322 -8.26 11.40 -2.21
CA TYR A 322 -7.10 11.44 -3.10
C TYR A 322 -7.48 12.21 -4.38
N PRO A 323 -6.58 13.05 -4.92
CA PRO A 323 -6.87 13.83 -6.12
C PRO A 323 -6.96 12.95 -7.38
N THR A 324 -6.78 11.63 -7.25
CA THR A 324 -6.90 10.62 -8.30
C THR A 324 -8.23 9.85 -8.22
N VAL A 325 -9.08 10.07 -7.23
CA VAL A 325 -10.40 9.41 -7.14
C VAL A 325 -11.36 10.03 -8.16
N ARG A 326 -12.06 9.17 -8.93
CA ARG A 326 -13.11 9.59 -9.86
C ARG A 326 -14.49 9.45 -9.21
N PHE A 327 -15.27 10.52 -9.12
CA PHE A 327 -16.64 10.46 -8.58
C PHE A 327 -17.66 10.34 -9.72
N LEU A 328 -18.37 9.22 -9.77
CA LEU A 328 -19.45 9.00 -10.73
C LEU A 328 -20.78 9.59 -10.24
N THR A 329 -20.95 9.60 -8.92
CA THR A 329 -21.96 10.34 -8.15
C THR A 329 -21.34 10.76 -6.81
N GLN A 330 -22.09 11.43 -5.94
CA GLN A 330 -21.62 11.76 -4.58
C GLN A 330 -21.39 10.53 -3.69
N ASP A 331 -22.05 9.41 -3.99
CA ASP A 331 -22.03 8.18 -3.19
C ASP A 331 -21.44 6.98 -3.95
N LEU A 332 -20.87 7.22 -5.14
CA LEU A 332 -20.21 6.19 -5.95
C LEU A 332 -18.93 6.74 -6.57
N ALA A 333 -17.80 6.10 -6.27
CA ALA A 333 -16.49 6.54 -6.69
C ALA A 333 -15.63 5.38 -7.21
N VAL A 334 -14.70 5.69 -8.09
CA VAL A 334 -13.66 4.79 -8.58
C VAL A 334 -12.34 5.23 -7.97
N ILE A 335 -11.76 4.36 -7.14
CA ILE A 335 -10.47 4.58 -6.50
C ILE A 335 -9.40 3.98 -7.41
N VAL A 336 -8.59 4.84 -8.01
CA VAL A 336 -7.51 4.44 -8.92
C VAL A 336 -6.30 3.97 -8.13
N ASP A 337 -5.87 4.79 -7.17
CA ASP A 337 -4.75 4.50 -6.27
C ASP A 337 -5.28 3.71 -5.08
N THR A 338 -5.51 2.41 -5.27
CA THR A 338 -5.96 1.51 -4.21
C THR A 338 -4.93 1.48 -3.08
N HIS A 339 -5.40 1.39 -1.83
CA HIS A 339 -4.53 1.41 -0.64
C HIS A 339 -5.08 0.46 0.44
N GLY A 340 -4.68 -0.80 0.35
CA GLY A 340 -4.96 -1.87 1.29
C GLY A 340 -6.00 -2.87 0.81
N ILE A 341 -5.97 -4.05 1.43
CA ILE A 341 -6.61 -5.28 0.91
C ILE A 341 -8.13 -5.15 0.69
N ASN A 342 -8.81 -4.30 1.45
CA ASN A 342 -10.24 -4.04 1.29
C ASN A 342 -10.63 -3.59 -0.13
N MET A 343 -9.73 -2.89 -0.83
CA MET A 343 -9.97 -2.40 -2.19
C MET A 343 -9.55 -3.39 -3.29
N LEU A 344 -8.93 -4.52 -2.94
CA LEU A 344 -8.34 -5.47 -3.90
C LEU A 344 -9.25 -6.65 -4.21
N VAL A 345 -10.28 -6.90 -3.39
CA VAL A 345 -11.04 -8.17 -3.42
C VAL A 345 -11.58 -8.48 -4.81
N SER A 346 -12.37 -7.58 -5.40
CA SER A 346 -12.96 -7.79 -6.73
C SER A 346 -11.91 -8.06 -7.82
N GLU A 347 -10.77 -7.37 -7.75
CA GLU A 347 -9.70 -7.51 -8.71
C GLU A 347 -8.89 -8.79 -8.54
N ALA A 348 -8.72 -9.28 -7.32
CA ALA A 348 -8.01 -10.52 -7.03
C ALA A 348 -8.69 -11.70 -7.74
N PHE A 349 -10.02 -11.77 -7.70
CA PHE A 349 -10.78 -12.77 -8.45
C PHE A 349 -10.67 -12.57 -9.96
N ARG A 350 -10.87 -11.34 -10.46
CA ARG A 350 -10.82 -11.04 -11.90
C ARG A 350 -9.47 -11.37 -12.53
N ASN A 351 -8.38 -11.25 -11.77
CA ASN A 351 -7.02 -11.49 -12.26
C ASN A 351 -6.45 -12.86 -11.87
N ASN A 352 -7.26 -13.72 -11.24
CA ASN A 352 -6.84 -15.03 -10.71
C ASN A 352 -5.57 -14.92 -9.85
N ALA A 353 -5.57 -14.01 -8.87
CA ALA A 353 -4.45 -13.84 -7.96
C ALA A 353 -4.28 -15.09 -7.10
N SER A 354 -3.03 -15.56 -6.93
CA SER A 354 -2.69 -16.66 -6.00
C SER A 354 -2.18 -16.17 -4.65
N LEU A 355 -1.77 -14.89 -4.59
CA LEU A 355 -1.39 -14.16 -3.39
C LEU A 355 -1.87 -12.72 -3.49
N VAL A 356 -2.47 -12.20 -2.42
CA VAL A 356 -2.69 -10.77 -2.20
C VAL A 356 -1.72 -10.27 -1.14
N TYR A 357 -0.93 -9.27 -1.48
CA TYR A 357 0.10 -8.68 -0.61
C TYR A 357 -0.13 -7.17 -0.55
N ALA A 358 -0.74 -6.67 0.53
CA ALA A 358 -1.02 -5.24 0.67
C ALA A 358 -1.31 -4.83 2.13
N ASP A 359 -1.54 -3.54 2.32
CA ASP A 359 -1.77 -2.94 3.62
C ASP A 359 -3.01 -3.50 4.36
N CYS A 360 -2.86 -3.72 5.66
CA CYS A 360 -3.87 -4.21 6.61
C CYS A 360 -4.07 -3.31 7.85
N ASP A 361 -3.84 -2.01 7.72
CA ASP A 361 -3.95 -1.04 8.81
C ASP A 361 -5.36 -0.57 9.21
N HIS A 362 -6.41 -1.25 8.76
CA HIS A 362 -7.80 -0.92 9.06
C HIS A 362 -8.64 -2.19 9.28
N PRO A 363 -9.64 -2.22 10.20
CA PRO A 363 -10.47 -3.42 10.41
C PRO A 363 -11.15 -3.94 9.14
N GLY A 364 -11.59 -3.03 8.24
CA GLY A 364 -12.15 -3.40 6.95
C GLY A 364 -11.16 -4.13 6.03
N LYS A 365 -9.85 -3.84 6.14
CA LYS A 365 -8.78 -4.53 5.41
C LYS A 365 -8.59 -5.95 5.94
N ILE A 366 -8.68 -6.15 7.26
CA ILE A 366 -8.61 -7.48 7.87
C ILE A 366 -9.84 -8.34 7.52
N ALA A 367 -11.03 -7.74 7.51
CA ALA A 367 -12.25 -8.43 7.08
C ALA A 367 -12.14 -8.90 5.62
N ALA A 368 -11.53 -8.10 4.74
CA ALA A 368 -11.24 -8.47 3.36
C ALA A 368 -10.16 -9.54 3.23
N ALA A 369 -9.09 -9.48 4.03
CA ALA A 369 -8.06 -10.51 4.08
C ALA A 369 -8.67 -11.88 4.46
N ASN A 370 -9.50 -11.93 5.50
CA ASN A 370 -10.22 -13.15 5.90
C ASN A 370 -11.18 -13.65 4.82
N TYR A 371 -11.82 -12.74 4.07
CA TYR A 371 -12.68 -13.12 2.95
C TYR A 371 -11.91 -13.79 1.81
N LEU A 372 -10.77 -13.21 1.44
CA LEU A 372 -9.91 -13.74 0.38
C LEU A 372 -9.31 -15.10 0.77
N GLU A 373 -8.84 -15.24 2.01
CA GLU A 373 -8.28 -16.50 2.50
C GLU A 373 -9.30 -17.63 2.52
N LYS A 374 -10.54 -17.37 2.97
CA LYS A 374 -11.65 -18.34 2.91
C LYS A 374 -12.05 -18.70 1.47
N ALA A 375 -11.72 -17.85 0.50
CA ALA A 375 -11.90 -18.14 -0.91
C ALA A 375 -10.70 -18.88 -1.55
N GLY A 376 -9.70 -19.25 -0.76
CA GLY A 376 -8.52 -19.98 -1.22
C GLY A 376 -7.41 -19.11 -1.80
N ILE A 377 -7.50 -17.78 -1.68
CA ILE A 377 -6.45 -16.85 -2.10
C ILE A 377 -5.56 -16.57 -0.89
N ARG A 378 -4.26 -16.85 -1.01
CA ARG A 378 -3.31 -16.59 0.08
C ARG A 378 -3.19 -15.08 0.31
N VAL A 379 -2.95 -14.68 1.56
CA VAL A 379 -2.88 -13.26 1.92
C VAL A 379 -1.70 -12.99 2.84
N ALA A 380 -0.95 -11.95 2.51
CA ALA A 380 0.07 -11.37 3.37
C ALA A 380 -0.30 -9.90 3.65
N CYS A 381 -0.54 -9.61 4.92
CA CYS A 381 -0.85 -8.28 5.43
C CYS A 381 0.45 -7.52 5.70
N THR A 382 0.69 -6.45 4.97
CA THR A 382 1.88 -5.61 5.15
C THR A 382 1.51 -4.36 5.91
N VAL A 383 2.45 -3.74 6.64
CA VAL A 383 2.18 -2.43 7.28
C VAL A 383 0.90 -2.50 8.14
N ASP A 384 0.73 -3.57 8.90
CA ASP A 384 -0.53 -3.91 9.57
C ASP A 384 -0.68 -3.23 10.94
N ARG A 385 -1.94 -3.08 11.39
CA ARG A 385 -2.25 -2.60 12.75
C ARG A 385 -3.29 -3.47 13.46
N PHE A 386 -4.01 -4.28 12.69
CA PHE A 386 -5.23 -4.95 13.12
C PHE A 386 -5.21 -6.47 12.88
N THR A 387 -4.06 -7.07 12.58
CA THR A 387 -3.90 -8.55 12.48
C THR A 387 -4.34 -9.27 13.73
N TYR A 388 -4.25 -8.65 14.92
CA TYR A 388 -4.80 -9.20 16.16
C TYR A 388 -6.31 -9.54 16.09
N LEU A 389 -7.06 -8.95 15.15
CA LEU A 389 -8.48 -9.30 14.93
C LEU A 389 -8.67 -10.71 14.34
N LEU A 390 -7.60 -11.32 13.82
CA LEU A 390 -7.59 -12.69 13.29
C LEU A 390 -7.24 -13.75 14.35
N LEU A 391 -6.86 -13.34 15.58
CA LEU A 391 -6.59 -14.28 16.67
C LEU A 391 -7.81 -15.19 16.90
N GLY A 392 -7.60 -16.50 16.81
CA GLY A 392 -8.63 -17.54 16.96
C GLY A 392 -9.36 -17.96 15.67
N HIS A 393 -9.07 -17.35 14.51
CA HIS A 393 -9.78 -17.66 13.26
C HIS A 393 -9.23 -18.86 12.46
N LYS A 394 -8.18 -19.55 12.95
CA LYS A 394 -7.50 -20.66 12.25
C LYS A 394 -7.18 -20.33 10.79
N THR A 395 -6.56 -19.18 10.59
CA THR A 395 -6.24 -18.64 9.27
C THR A 395 -4.80 -18.96 8.86
N LYS A 396 -4.44 -18.73 7.60
CA LYS A 396 -3.04 -18.71 7.11
C LYS A 396 -2.58 -17.33 6.65
N ILE A 397 -3.28 -16.28 7.09
CA ILE A 397 -2.91 -14.89 6.82
C ILE A 397 -1.71 -14.55 7.69
N ILE A 398 -0.64 -14.06 7.07
CA ILE A 398 0.56 -13.61 7.80
C ILE A 398 0.62 -12.09 7.87
N GLY A 399 0.97 -11.54 9.03
CA GLY A 399 1.25 -10.12 9.23
C GLY A 399 2.73 -9.81 9.04
N ASN A 400 3.05 -8.68 8.43
CA ASN A 400 4.39 -8.08 8.36
C ASN A 400 5.57 -9.07 8.15
N PRO A 401 5.46 -10.04 7.22
CA PRO A 401 6.35 -11.19 7.22
C PRO A 401 7.76 -10.83 6.71
N PRO A 402 8.83 -11.30 7.37
CA PRO A 402 10.16 -11.25 6.80
C PRO A 402 10.26 -12.08 5.52
N ILE A 403 11.18 -11.72 4.62
CA ILE A 403 11.37 -12.39 3.32
C ILE A 403 12.73 -13.07 3.33
N THR A 404 12.75 -14.36 3.02
CA THR A 404 13.97 -15.15 2.90
C THR A 404 14.04 -15.81 1.53
N ALA A 405 15.22 -15.79 0.90
CA ALA A 405 15.45 -16.52 -0.35
C ALA A 405 15.50 -18.04 -0.09
N THR A 406 14.91 -18.82 -0.99
CA THR A 406 14.98 -20.28 -1.00
C THR A 406 15.29 -20.78 -2.41
N PRO A 407 15.72 -22.03 -2.60
CA PRO A 407 15.90 -22.58 -3.94
C PRO A 407 14.63 -22.58 -4.81
N ALA A 408 13.45 -22.54 -4.20
CA ALA A 408 12.16 -22.58 -4.89
C ALA A 408 11.53 -21.19 -5.14
N GLY A 409 12.04 -20.14 -4.48
CA GLY A 409 11.51 -18.78 -4.57
C GLY A 409 11.62 -18.00 -3.27
N ALA A 410 10.70 -17.07 -3.03
CA ALA A 410 10.68 -16.22 -1.84
C ALA A 410 9.81 -16.84 -0.73
N LEU A 411 10.37 -17.07 0.45
CA LEU A 411 9.63 -17.50 1.63
C LEU A 411 9.26 -16.27 2.48
N LEU A 412 7.96 -16.04 2.64
CA LEU A 412 7.42 -15.01 3.54
C LEU A 412 7.13 -15.66 4.90
N GLY A 413 7.65 -15.11 6.00
CA GLY A 413 7.40 -15.60 7.36
C GLY A 413 8.44 -16.62 7.83
N SER A 414 7.99 -17.69 8.51
CA SER A 414 8.85 -18.75 9.07
C SER A 414 9.95 -18.22 10.00
N ARG A 415 9.52 -17.45 11.01
CA ARG A 415 10.35 -16.92 12.10
C ARG A 415 9.80 -17.35 13.46
N PRO A 416 9.75 -18.66 13.74
CA PRO A 416 9.13 -19.15 14.96
C PRO A 416 9.87 -18.67 16.21
N LEU A 417 9.13 -18.13 17.18
CA LEU A 417 9.62 -17.88 18.53
C LEU A 417 8.66 -18.49 19.56
N THR A 418 9.23 -19.20 20.53
CA THR A 418 8.49 -19.72 21.68
C THR A 418 8.35 -18.64 22.75
N LEU A 419 7.12 -18.44 23.24
CA LEU A 419 6.79 -17.60 24.39
C LEU A 419 6.26 -18.46 25.54
N HIS A 420 6.83 -18.33 26.73
CA HIS A 420 6.42 -19.06 27.92
C HIS A 420 5.52 -18.20 28.82
N GLN A 421 4.55 -18.81 29.51
CA GLN A 421 3.67 -18.07 30.45
C GLN A 421 4.44 -17.36 31.56
N ASN A 422 5.57 -17.94 32.00
CA ASN A 422 6.37 -17.42 33.09
C ASN A 422 7.44 -16.40 32.66
N GLU A 423 7.67 -16.21 31.35
CA GLU A 423 8.64 -15.22 30.88
C GLU A 423 8.03 -13.82 30.89
N THR A 424 8.79 -12.82 31.34
CA THR A 424 8.35 -11.43 31.24
C THR A 424 8.56 -10.93 29.81
N ILE A 425 7.53 -10.34 29.22
CA ILE A 425 7.59 -9.71 27.89
C ILE A 425 7.40 -8.20 28.06
N ILE A 426 8.33 -7.39 27.56
CA ILE A 426 8.15 -5.94 27.50
C ILE A 426 7.34 -5.60 26.25
N VAL A 427 6.20 -4.93 26.41
CA VAL A 427 5.32 -4.58 25.30
C VAL A 427 5.28 -3.06 25.15
N MET A 428 5.63 -2.59 23.96
CA MET A 428 5.52 -1.19 23.60
C MET A 428 4.06 -0.74 23.62
N ASN A 429 3.79 0.37 24.32
CA ASN A 429 2.47 0.98 24.40
C ASN A 429 2.51 2.43 23.96
N ALA A 430 1.58 2.84 23.09
CA ALA A 430 1.47 4.20 22.62
C ALA A 430 0.01 4.57 22.40
N THR A 431 -0.32 5.85 22.51
CA THR A 431 -1.67 6.36 22.18
C THR A 431 -1.78 6.90 20.77
N THR A 432 -0.69 6.93 20.01
CA THR A 432 -0.65 7.53 18.67
C THR A 432 0.01 6.62 17.64
N PHE A 433 -0.51 6.67 16.41
CA PHE A 433 0.00 5.97 15.22
C PHE A 433 -0.02 4.43 15.35
N TYR A 434 0.81 3.75 14.55
CA TYR A 434 0.95 2.29 14.52
C TYR A 434 1.83 1.72 15.65
N TYR A 435 2.25 2.56 16.60
CA TYR A 435 3.02 2.12 17.78
C TYR A 435 2.16 1.44 18.85
N ASP A 436 0.83 1.47 18.70
CA ASP A 436 -0.12 0.77 19.58
C ASP A 436 -0.40 -0.67 19.15
N THR A 437 0.11 -1.09 17.98
CA THR A 437 -0.08 -2.45 17.43
C THR A 437 0.38 -3.55 18.40
N PRO A 438 1.57 -3.48 19.04
CA PRO A 438 1.99 -4.48 20.00
C PRO A 438 1.02 -4.61 21.18
N THR A 439 0.58 -3.48 21.77
CA THR A 439 -0.40 -3.51 22.87
C THR A 439 -1.71 -4.17 22.44
N LYS A 440 -2.25 -3.83 21.27
CA LYS A 440 -3.51 -4.43 20.79
C LYS A 440 -3.41 -5.95 20.63
N TYR A 441 -2.29 -6.42 20.09
CA TYR A 441 -2.02 -7.84 19.93
C TYR A 441 -1.94 -8.55 21.29
N PHE A 442 -1.05 -8.10 22.19
CA PHE A 442 -0.83 -8.77 23.46
C PHE A 442 -2.03 -8.69 24.40
N THR A 443 -2.71 -7.55 24.49
CA THR A 443 -3.94 -7.43 25.32
C THR A 443 -5.06 -8.34 24.82
N THR A 444 -5.07 -8.69 23.53
CA THR A 444 -6.05 -9.64 22.97
C THR A 444 -5.61 -11.08 23.23
N LEU A 445 -4.34 -11.40 22.98
CA LEU A 445 -3.76 -12.73 23.22
C LEU A 445 -3.87 -13.15 24.69
N GLU A 446 -3.64 -12.22 25.63
CA GLU A 446 -3.73 -12.44 27.08
C GLU A 446 -5.10 -12.91 27.56
N LYS A 447 -6.17 -12.64 26.80
CA LYS A 447 -7.52 -13.14 27.10
C LYS A 447 -7.65 -14.64 26.89
N SER A 448 -6.76 -15.23 26.09
CA SER A 448 -6.76 -16.65 25.74
C SER A 448 -5.56 -17.41 26.32
N PHE A 449 -4.45 -16.72 26.55
CA PHE A 449 -3.21 -17.30 27.06
C PHE A 449 -2.52 -16.34 28.04
N PRO A 450 -2.45 -16.65 29.35
CA PRO A 450 -1.99 -15.70 30.36
C PRO A 450 -0.47 -15.49 30.28
N LEU A 451 -0.06 -14.43 29.58
CA LEU A 451 1.34 -13.99 29.48
C LEU A 451 1.66 -12.98 30.60
N LYS A 452 2.94 -12.93 31.00
CA LYS A 452 3.44 -11.90 31.92
C LYS A 452 3.97 -10.70 31.13
N THR A 453 3.08 -9.81 30.68
CA THR A 453 3.50 -8.60 29.96
C THR A 453 3.79 -7.43 30.89
N GLN A 454 4.66 -6.53 30.46
CA GLN A 454 4.90 -5.21 31.06
C GLN A 454 4.79 -4.15 29.97
N TYR A 455 3.73 -3.35 30.02
CA TYR A 455 3.46 -2.30 29.03
C TYR A 455 4.29 -1.05 29.32
N VAL A 456 5.09 -0.61 28.34
CA VAL A 456 5.96 0.56 28.46
C VAL A 456 5.48 1.65 27.52
N THR A 457 5.07 2.78 28.10
CA THR A 457 4.56 3.92 27.33
C THR A 457 5.68 4.65 26.59
N ILE A 458 5.51 4.79 25.29
CA ILE A 458 6.25 5.71 24.44
C ILE A 458 5.32 6.82 23.94
N THR A 459 5.86 8.02 23.79
CA THR A 459 5.09 9.21 23.39
C THR A 459 5.49 9.77 22.04
N ALA A 460 6.58 9.26 21.46
CA ALA A 460 7.10 9.65 20.16
C ALA A 460 7.92 8.51 19.54
N PRO A 461 8.11 8.51 18.21
CA PRO A 461 9.12 7.67 17.54
C PRO A 461 10.53 7.85 18.14
N GLY A 462 11.38 6.83 18.05
CA GLY A 462 12.77 6.88 18.51
C GLY A 462 12.97 6.68 20.03
N GLN A 463 11.98 6.12 20.73
CA GLN A 463 12.02 5.93 22.18
C GLN A 463 12.20 4.47 22.63
N THR A 464 12.68 3.57 21.75
CA THR A 464 12.86 2.14 22.08
C THR A 464 13.88 1.88 23.18
N SER A 465 14.78 2.82 23.48
CA SER A 465 15.67 2.74 24.65
C SER A 465 14.92 2.56 25.97
N LYS A 466 13.69 3.11 26.08
CA LYS A 466 12.82 2.87 27.24
C LYS A 466 12.41 1.40 27.38
N LEU A 467 12.18 0.71 26.25
CA LEU A 467 11.84 -0.71 26.25
C LEU A 467 13.02 -1.55 26.73
N VAL A 468 14.23 -1.24 26.24
CA VAL A 468 15.47 -1.92 26.65
C VAL A 468 15.74 -1.72 28.15
N LEU A 469 15.58 -0.50 28.66
CA LEU A 469 15.73 -0.22 30.10
C LEU A 469 14.72 -1.00 30.94
N ALA A 470 13.47 -1.08 30.48
CA ALA A 470 12.46 -1.91 31.13
C ALA A 470 12.81 -3.40 31.06
N ALA A 471 13.30 -3.89 29.93
CA ALA A 471 13.68 -5.29 29.77
C ALA A 471 14.78 -5.68 30.76
N LYS A 472 15.81 -4.83 30.90
CA LYS A 472 16.85 -4.99 31.92
C LYS A 472 16.31 -4.94 33.34
N LYS A 473 15.44 -3.96 33.65
CA LYS A 473 14.81 -3.81 34.98
C LYS A 473 13.99 -5.04 35.39
N TYR A 474 13.22 -5.60 34.46
CA TYR A 474 12.32 -6.71 34.74
C TYR A 474 12.90 -8.10 34.37
N ASN A 475 14.18 -8.15 34.01
CA ASN A 475 14.87 -9.35 33.52
C ASN A 475 14.06 -10.07 32.43
N ALA A 476 13.54 -9.31 31.48
CA ALA A 476 12.76 -9.82 30.36
C ALA A 476 13.68 -10.32 29.24
N SER A 477 13.33 -11.47 28.66
CA SER A 477 14.00 -12.04 27.48
C SER A 477 13.41 -11.57 26.15
N SER A 478 12.25 -10.92 26.18
CA SER A 478 11.47 -10.63 24.98
C SER A 478 10.96 -9.18 24.99
N ILE A 479 11.09 -8.48 23.86
CA ILE A 479 10.49 -7.15 23.62
C ILE A 479 9.56 -7.23 22.40
N ALA A 480 8.34 -6.75 22.55
CA ALA A 480 7.38 -6.54 21.47
C ALA A 480 7.30 -5.05 21.11
N GLY A 481 7.55 -4.70 19.85
CA GLY A 481 7.65 -3.31 19.45
C GLY A 481 7.56 -3.06 17.95
N ARG A 482 7.41 -1.78 17.61
CA ARG A 482 7.52 -1.25 16.24
C ARG A 482 8.84 -0.52 16.05
N ILE A 483 9.51 -0.77 14.93
CA ILE A 483 10.77 -0.13 14.57
C ILE A 483 10.57 0.63 13.26
N PHE A 484 10.84 1.93 13.27
CA PHE A 484 10.63 2.79 12.12
C PHE A 484 11.86 3.65 11.80
N HIS A 485 12.59 4.13 12.81
CA HIS A 485 13.78 4.97 12.64
C HIS A 485 15.08 4.31 13.14
N GLN A 486 16.23 4.90 12.78
CA GLN A 486 17.54 4.51 13.32
C GLN A 486 17.58 4.56 14.85
N SER A 487 16.91 5.55 15.45
CA SER A 487 16.82 5.69 16.91
C SER A 487 15.96 4.61 17.57
N ASP A 488 15.06 3.97 16.82
CA ASP A 488 14.35 2.78 17.29
C ASP A 488 15.26 1.54 17.19
N TYR A 489 16.02 1.45 16.11
CA TYR A 489 16.88 0.32 15.75
C TYR A 489 18.09 0.14 16.67
N ALA A 490 18.90 1.19 16.84
CA ALA A 490 20.21 1.07 17.49
C ALA A 490 20.16 0.53 18.94
N PRO A 491 19.22 0.97 19.81
CA PRO A 491 19.12 0.41 21.17
C PRO A 491 18.76 -1.08 21.18
N LEU A 492 17.93 -1.52 20.23
CA LEU A 492 17.47 -2.91 20.16
C LEU A 492 18.56 -3.84 19.64
N VAL A 493 19.35 -3.40 18.66
CA VAL A 493 20.56 -4.10 18.19
C VAL A 493 21.53 -4.33 19.33
N ALA A 494 21.89 -3.27 20.06
CA ALA A 494 22.81 -3.38 21.19
C ALA A 494 22.28 -4.36 22.26
N TRP A 495 20.97 -4.35 22.52
CA TRP A 495 20.35 -5.30 23.43
C TRP A 495 20.38 -6.74 22.90
N LEU A 496 20.09 -6.98 21.62
CA LEU A 496 20.16 -8.31 21.02
C LEU A 496 21.58 -8.90 21.03
N ASP A 497 22.60 -8.08 20.81
CA ASP A 497 24.01 -8.49 20.84
C ASP A 497 24.50 -8.89 22.24
N GLU A 498 23.87 -8.36 23.30
CA GLU A 498 24.21 -8.70 24.69
C GLU A 498 23.92 -10.17 25.01
N ASN A 499 22.93 -10.80 24.38
CA ASN A 499 22.52 -12.17 24.69
C ASN A 499 21.74 -12.82 23.54
N PRO A 500 22.18 -14.00 23.03
CA PRO A 500 21.48 -14.71 21.95
C PRO A 500 20.07 -15.21 22.34
N ARG A 501 19.71 -15.17 23.62
CA ARG A 501 18.36 -15.49 24.12
C ARG A 501 17.40 -14.30 24.10
N HIS A 502 17.90 -13.09 23.86
CA HIS A 502 17.05 -11.92 23.70
C HIS A 502 16.27 -12.03 22.40
N LYS A 503 14.97 -11.72 22.46
CA LYS A 503 14.02 -11.89 21.36
C LYS A 503 13.25 -10.61 21.08
N LEU A 504 12.94 -10.36 19.81
CA LEU A 504 12.06 -9.28 19.38
C LEU A 504 10.84 -9.82 18.63
N ILE A 505 9.71 -9.19 18.88
CA ILE A 505 8.44 -9.44 18.19
C ILE A 505 8.08 -8.14 17.49
N LEU A 506 8.20 -8.13 16.16
CA LEU A 506 8.22 -6.92 15.35
C LEU A 506 6.86 -6.67 14.70
N PHE A 507 6.23 -5.56 15.08
CA PHE A 507 4.91 -5.17 14.57
C PHE A 507 5.03 -4.01 13.59
N HIS A 508 4.35 -4.05 12.44
CA HIS A 508 4.33 -2.92 11.49
C HIS A 508 5.74 -2.37 11.17
N THR A 509 6.70 -3.25 10.91
CA THR A 509 8.14 -2.93 10.97
C THR A 509 8.89 -3.33 9.69
N TYR A 510 8.63 -4.50 9.12
CA TYR A 510 9.45 -5.08 8.05
C TYR A 510 9.42 -4.31 6.71
N PRO A 511 8.33 -3.61 6.34
CA PRO A 511 8.31 -2.69 5.20
C PRO A 511 9.26 -1.49 5.35
N TYR A 512 9.80 -1.22 6.53
CA TYR A 512 10.71 -0.11 6.77
C TYR A 512 12.18 -0.57 6.78
N PRO A 513 13.13 0.24 6.29
CA PRO A 513 14.52 -0.21 6.13
C PRO A 513 15.15 -0.74 7.42
N TYR A 514 14.98 -0.03 8.52
CA TYR A 514 15.55 -0.42 9.81
C TYR A 514 14.86 -1.66 10.40
N GLY A 515 13.57 -1.83 10.12
CA GLY A 515 12.85 -3.04 10.50
C GLY A 515 13.32 -4.27 9.72
N LYS A 516 13.52 -4.12 8.41
CA LYS A 516 14.09 -5.18 7.56
C LYS A 516 15.51 -5.54 8.00
N LEU A 517 16.38 -4.55 8.21
CA LEU A 517 17.75 -4.79 8.69
C LEU A 517 17.77 -5.60 9.98
N LEU A 518 16.90 -5.26 10.92
CA LEU A 518 16.81 -5.95 12.20
C LEU A 518 16.36 -7.41 12.01
N ALA A 519 15.30 -7.64 11.23
CA ALA A 519 14.79 -8.98 10.96
C ALA A 519 15.80 -9.87 10.19
N ASP A 520 16.52 -9.28 9.25
CA ASP A 520 17.50 -9.98 8.41
C ASP A 520 18.79 -10.30 9.18
N SER A 521 19.23 -9.40 10.07
CA SER A 521 20.47 -9.56 10.84
C SER A 521 20.30 -10.51 12.03
N TYR A 522 19.08 -10.64 12.56
CA TYR A 522 18.78 -11.44 13.75
C TYR A 522 17.71 -12.53 13.49
N PRO A 523 17.88 -13.37 12.45
CA PRO A 523 16.86 -14.29 11.94
C PRO A 523 16.34 -15.31 12.97
N ARG A 524 17.12 -15.60 14.02
CA ARG A 524 16.78 -16.55 15.11
C ARG A 524 16.27 -15.85 16.37
N GLN A 525 16.34 -14.52 16.44
CA GLN A 525 15.93 -13.72 17.59
C GLN A 525 14.74 -12.80 17.28
N THR A 526 14.33 -12.68 16.02
CA THR A 526 13.17 -11.84 15.63
C THR A 526 12.02 -12.68 15.09
N THR A 527 10.80 -12.29 15.40
CA THR A 527 9.56 -12.77 14.78
C THR A 527 8.65 -11.59 14.37
N PHE A 528 7.47 -11.89 13.82
CA PHE A 528 6.49 -10.95 13.31
C PHE A 528 5.12 -11.12 13.98
N ASP A 529 4.14 -10.32 13.57
CA ASP A 529 2.76 -10.31 14.06
C ASP A 529 1.90 -11.40 13.41
N ASP A 530 2.27 -12.63 13.72
CA ASP A 530 1.57 -13.84 13.30
C ASP A 530 0.24 -14.01 14.08
N PRO A 531 -0.93 -14.03 13.42
CA PRO A 531 -2.23 -14.11 14.10
C PRO A 531 -2.64 -15.52 14.55
N THR A 532 -1.76 -16.52 14.40
CA THR A 532 -2.07 -17.94 14.60
C THR A 532 -1.17 -18.60 15.66
N PRO A 533 -1.11 -18.08 16.91
CA PRO A 533 -0.31 -18.71 17.94
C PRO A 533 -0.73 -20.17 18.19
N GLU A 534 0.23 -21.07 18.24
CA GLU A 534 0.00 -22.51 18.45
C GLU A 534 0.66 -23.00 19.75
N PRO A 535 0.20 -24.11 20.36
CA PRO A 535 0.93 -24.74 21.45
C PRO A 535 2.35 -25.12 21.03
N ALA A 536 3.37 -24.68 21.77
CA ALA A 536 4.73 -25.12 21.49
C ALA A 536 4.88 -26.61 21.89
N SER A 537 5.28 -27.46 20.94
CA SER A 537 5.51 -28.88 21.22
C SER A 537 6.71 -29.06 22.15
N PRO A 538 6.62 -29.90 23.20
CA PRO A 538 7.73 -30.18 24.10
C PRO A 538 8.92 -30.88 23.43
N ASP A 539 8.74 -31.49 22.25
CA ASP A 539 9.72 -32.37 21.60
C ASP A 539 10.44 -31.78 20.39
N THR A 540 10.16 -30.54 19.99
CA THR A 540 10.82 -29.95 18.82
C THR A 540 12.18 -29.36 19.16
N LYS A 541 13.21 -30.22 19.21
CA LYS A 541 14.58 -29.81 18.81
C LYS A 541 14.57 -29.50 17.30
N ARG A 542 13.96 -28.38 16.89
CA ARG A 542 14.05 -27.88 15.50
C ARG A 542 15.37 -27.08 15.38
N HIS A 543 16.21 -27.49 14.43
CA HIS A 543 17.59 -27.04 14.21
C HIS A 543 17.71 -25.68 13.51
#